data_AF-A0A519G5K0-F1
#
_entry.id   AF-A0A519G5K0-F1
#
_cell.length_a   1.000
_cell.length_b   1.000
_cell.length_c   1.000
_cell.angle_alpha   90.00
_cell.angle_beta   90.00
_cell.angle_gamma   90.00
#
_symmetry.space_group_name_H-M   'P 1'
#
loop_
_entity.id
_entity.type
_entity.pdbx_description
1 polymer ?
#
loop_
_entity_poly.entity_id
_entity_poly.type
_entity_poly.pdbx_seq_one_letter_code
_entity_poly.pdbx_strand_id
1 'polypeptide(L)' 'WQGLYDRGVLIRDVGIAHSLRVTAGTVDETTAFLDALASL' A
#
# COMPACT_ATOMS: atom_id res chain seq x y z
N TRP A 1 8.06 -0.46 -0.89
CA TRP A 1 6.98 -1.19 -0.20
C TRP A 1 7.18 -1.22 1.31
N GLN A 2 8.41 -1.31 1.83
CA GLN A 2 8.68 -1.44 3.26
C GLN A 2 8.03 -0.36 4.14
N GLY A 3 8.07 0.93 3.73
CA GLY A 3 7.42 2.00 4.51
C GLY A 3 5.89 1.87 4.66
N LEU A 4 5.20 1.20 3.73
CA LEU A 4 3.78 0.85 3.88
C LEU A 4 3.60 -0.33 4.83
N TYR A 5 4.48 -1.34 4.74
CA TYR A 5 4.47 -2.50 5.62
C TYR A 5 4.68 -2.11 7.09
N ASP A 6 5.62 -1.20 7.37
CA ASP A 6 5.90 -0.70 8.71
C ASP A 6 4.69 0.03 9.34
N ARG A 7 3.75 0.48 8.50
CA ARG A 7 2.48 1.13 8.89
C ARG A 7 1.29 0.16 8.90
N GLY A 8 1.54 -1.14 8.75
CA GLY A 8 0.51 -2.18 8.76
C GLY A 8 -0.21 -2.38 7.42
N VAL A 9 0.26 -1.76 6.33
CA VAL A 9 -0.36 -1.86 5.00
C VAL A 9 0.39 -2.87 4.14
N LEU A 10 -0.18 -4.07 4.00
CA LEU A 10 0.41 -5.14 3.19
C LEU A 10 0.00 -4.99 1.72
N ILE A 11 1.00 -4.79 0.86
CA ILE A 11 0.85 -4.69 -0.60
C ILE A 11 1.80 -5.67 -1.31
N ARG A 12 1.62 -5.86 -2.63
CA ARG A 12 2.40 -6.83 -3.39
C ARG A 12 3.43 -6.15 -4.29
N ASP A 13 4.69 -6.54 -4.11
CA ASP A 13 5.71 -6.36 -5.15
C ASP A 13 5.51 -7.41 -6.25
N VAL A 14 5.46 -6.94 -7.49
CA VAL A 14 5.21 -7.76 -8.69
C VAL A 14 6.44 -7.87 -9.59
N GLY A 15 7.60 -7.34 -9.17
CA GLY A 15 8.86 -7.42 -9.93
C GLY A 15 8.96 -6.44 -11.10
N ILE A 16 8.06 -5.45 -11.17
CA ILE A 16 8.12 -4.37 -12.16
C ILE A 16 8.79 -3.16 -11.52
N ALA A 17 9.83 -2.64 -12.17
CA ALA A 17 10.56 -1.48 -11.66
C ALA A 17 9.61 -0.32 -11.35
N HIS A 18 9.81 0.29 -10.17
CA HIS A 18 9.04 1.44 -9.68
C HIS A 18 7.52 1.22 -9.54
N SER A 19 7.06 -0.04 -9.55
CA SER A 19 5.63 -0.37 -9.53
C SER A 19 5.29 -1.35 -8.43
N LEU A 20 4.14 -1.15 -7.80
CA LEU A 20 3.59 -2.02 -6.77
C LEU A 20 2.10 -2.26 -7.09
N ARG A 21 1.58 -3.42 -6.68
CA ARG A 21 0.16 -3.74 -6.84
C ARG A 21 -0.55 -3.68 -5.50
N VAL A 22 -1.60 -2.87 -5.44
CA VAL A 22 -2.57 -2.85 -4.34
C VAL A 22 -3.83 -3.61 -4.76
N THR A 23 -4.39 -4.40 -3.85
CA THR A 23 -5.70 -5.05 -4.06
C THR A 23 -6.77 -4.08 -3.57
N ALA A 24 -7.82 -3.85 -4.37
CA ALA A 24 -8.96 -3.07 -3.91
C ALA A 24 -9.69 -3.82 -2.79
N GLY A 25 -9.73 -3.21 -1.60
CA GLY A 25 -10.41 -3.74 -0.42
C GLY A 25 -11.71 -3.00 -0.12
N THR A 26 -12.07 -2.99 1.15
CA THR A 26 -13.14 -2.15 1.69
C THR A 26 -12.78 -0.66 1.64
N VAL A 27 -13.76 0.21 1.91
CA VAL A 27 -13.54 1.67 2.00
C VAL A 27 -12.53 2.01 3.11
N ASP A 28 -12.65 1.36 4.27
CA ASP A 28 -11.76 1.59 5.41
C ASP A 28 -10.32 1.17 5.09
N GLU A 29 -10.14 0.00 4.48
CA GLU A 29 -8.81 -0.47 4.04
C GLU A 29 -8.21 0.44 2.97
N THR A 30 -9.02 0.90 2.02
CA THR A 30 -8.57 1.81 0.95
C THR A 30 -8.17 3.16 1.53
N THR A 31 -8.92 3.69 2.50
CA THR A 31 -8.61 4.95 3.18
C THR A 31 -7.30 4.82 3.95
N ALA A 32 -7.12 3.75 4.74
CA ALA A 32 -5.88 3.49 5.46
C ALA A 32 -4.66 3.38 4.52
N PHE A 33 -4.81 2.75 3.35
CA PHE A 33 -3.77 2.71 2.32
C PHE A 33 -3.42 4.11 1.80
N LEU A 34 -4.42 4.92 1.45
CA LEU A 34 -4.20 6.28 0.94
C LEU A 34 -3.53 7.19 1.97
N ASP A 35 -3.97 7.12 3.23
CA ASP A 35 -3.38 7.90 4.32
C ASP A 35 -1.92 7.50 4.58
N ALA A 36 -1.63 6.19 4.59
CA ALA A 36 -0.26 5.70 4.72
C ALA A 36 0.62 6.14 3.55
N LEU A 37 0.09 6.14 2.31
CA LEU A 37 0.82 6.56 1.12
C LEU A 37 1.10 8.07 1.09
N ALA A 38 0.13 8.90 1.51
CA ALA A 38 0.26 10.36 1.53
C ALA A 38 1.27 10.88 2.57
N SER A 39 1.63 10.04 3.54
CA SER A 39 2.51 10.39 4.66
C SER A 39 3.88 9.71 4.61
N LEU A 40 4.23 9.08 3.48
CA LEU A 40 5.57 8.56 3.15
C LEU A 40 6.47 9.64 2.57
#